data_AF-A0A926BU86-F1
#
_entry.id   AF-A0A926BU86-F1
#
_cell.length_a   1.000
_cell.length_b   1.000
_cell.length_c   1.000
_cell.angle_alpha   90.00
_cell.angle_beta   90.00
_cell.angle_gamma   90.00
#
_symmetry.space_group_name_H-M   'P 1'
#
loop_
_entity.id
_entity.type
_entity.pdbx_description
1 polymer ?
#
loop_
_entity_poly.entity_id
_entity_poly.type
_entity_poly.pdbx_seq_one_letter_code
_entity_poly.pdbx_strand_id
1 'polypeptide(L)' 'MNQFTATVRECTPAQVVDLNGYLDAHTAPELEQTFQQLLDDQRFKIIVNFRDLAY' A
#
# COMPACT_ATOMS: atom_id res chain seq x y z
N MET A 1 16.67 10.12 4.94
CA MET A 1 16.15 8.78 5.27
C MET A 1 14.74 8.74 4.71
N ASN A 2 14.53 8.03 3.61
CA ASN A 2 13.20 7.93 2.99
C ASN A 2 12.40 6.90 3.79
N GLN A 3 11.43 7.38 4.55
CA GLN A 3 10.49 6.52 5.26
C GLN A 3 9.58 5.84 4.23
N PHE A 4 9.37 4.53 4.37
CA PHE A 4 8.35 3.83 3.60
C PHE A 4 6.98 4.40 3.96
N THR A 5 6.12 4.54 2.96
CA THR A 5 4.72 4.91 3.17
C THR A 5 3.83 4.15 2.19
N ALA A 6 2.72 3.60 2.69
CA ALA A 6 1.66 3.01 1.90
C ALA A 6 0.38 3.85 2.02
N THR A 7 0.04 4.60 0.96
CA THR A 7 -1.15 5.46 0.95
C THR A 7 -2.28 4.81 0.17
N VAL A 8 -3.47 4.76 0.76
CA VAL A 8 -4.68 4.27 0.07
C VAL A 8 -5.39 5.44 -0.61
N ARG A 9 -5.58 5.35 -1.92
CA ARG A 9 -6.48 6.19 -2.71
C ARG A 9 -7.73 5.42 -3.08
N GLU A 10 -8.87 5.99 -2.71
CA GLU A 10 -10.17 5.49 -3.15
C GLU A 10 -10.41 5.81 -4.64
N CYS A 11 -10.30 4.80 -5.49
CA CYS A 11 -10.79 4.84 -6.86
C CYS A 11 -11.96 3.84 -6.97
N THR A 12 -13.05 4.24 -7.61
CA THR A 12 -14.11 3.28 -7.95
C THR A 12 -13.85 2.76 -9.36
N PRO A 13 -13.81 1.44 -9.60
CA PRO A 13 -14.24 0.34 -8.72
C PRO A 13 -13.13 -0.34 -7.88
N ALA A 14 -11.90 0.19 -7.84
CA ALA A 14 -10.76 -0.43 -7.16
C ALA A 14 -9.91 0.55 -6.34
N GLN A 15 -9.57 0.17 -5.12
CA GLN A 15 -8.66 0.89 -4.24
C GLN A 15 -7.24 0.87 -4.79
N VAL A 16 -6.56 2.00 -4.80
CA VAL A 16 -5.17 2.11 -5.26
C VAL A 16 -4.28 2.30 -4.04
N VAL A 17 -3.31 1.41 -3.84
CA VAL A 17 -2.29 1.53 -2.79
C VAL A 17 -1.03 2.06 -3.44
N ASP A 18 -0.69 3.32 -3.16
CA ASP A 18 0.55 3.94 -3.62
C ASP A 18 1.66 3.66 -2.63
N LEU A 19 2.73 3.04 -3.12
CA LEU A 19 3.94 2.77 -2.34
C LEU A 19 4.99 3.82 -2.64
N ASN A 20 5.61 4.36 -1.60
CA ASN A 20 6.74 5.27 -1.70
C ASN A 20 7.84 4.86 -0.71
N GLY A 21 9.10 5.01 -1.11
CA GLY A 21 10.25 4.69 -0.27
C GLY A 21 10.83 3.30 -0.57
N TYR A 22 11.20 2.56 0.49
CA TYR A 22 11.90 1.27 0.39
C TYR A 22 11.05 0.16 0.99
N LEU A 23 10.75 -0.88 0.22
CA LEU A 23 10.07 -2.10 0.64
C LEU A 23 11.10 -3.19 0.96
N ASP A 24 11.25 -3.48 2.25
CA ASP A 24 12.12 -4.53 2.76
C ASP A 24 11.45 -5.26 3.93
N ALA A 25 12.12 -6.25 4.52
CA ALA A 25 11.56 -7.05 5.61
C ALA A 25 11.11 -6.22 6.83
N HIS A 26 11.68 -5.04 7.04
CA HIS A 26 11.29 -4.15 8.14
C HIS A 26 10.06 -3.28 7.80
N THR A 27 9.81 -3.01 6.52
CA THR A 27 8.69 -2.16 6.07
C THR A 27 7.50 -2.97 5.53
N ALA A 28 7.70 -4.26 5.26
CA ALA A 28 6.63 -5.21 4.94
C ALA A 28 5.47 -5.22 5.97
N PRO A 29 5.70 -5.13 7.29
CA PRO A 29 4.60 -5.09 8.27
C PRO A 29 3.66 -3.89 8.09
N GLU A 30 4.17 -2.74 7.63
CA GLU A 30 3.35 -1.55 7.37
C GLU A 30 2.42 -1.78 6.17
N LEU A 31 2.96 -2.37 5.10
CA LEU A 31 2.19 -2.77 3.92
C LEU A 31 1.11 -3.81 4.28
N GLU A 32 1.46 -4.82 5.07
CA GLU A 32 0.53 -5.85 5.53
C GLU A 32 -0.61 -5.25 6.35
N GLN A 33 -0.32 -4.27 7.22
CA GLN A 33 -1.33 -3.56 8.00
C GLN A 33 -2.29 -2.79 7.09
N THR A 34 -1.81 -2.13 6.03
CA THR A 34 -2.67 -1.47 5.03
C THR A 34 -3.59 -2.45 4.33
N PHE A 35 -3.07 -3.61 3.90
CA PHE A 35 -3.91 -4.64 3.28
C PHE A 35 -4.93 -5.22 4.25
N GLN A 36 -4.55 -5.44 5.51
CA GLN A 36 -5.47 -5.94 6.52
C GLN A 36 -6.66 -4.99 6.70
N GLN A 37 -6.41 -3.68 6.78
CA GLN A 37 -7.48 -2.66 6.86
C GLN A 37 -8.41 -2.72 5.64
N LEU A 38 -7.86 -2.82 4.43
CA LEU A 38 -8.66 -2.94 3.20
C LEU A 38 -9.53 -4.21 3.18
N LEU A 39 -9.03 -5.31 3.71
CA LEU A 39 -9.76 -6.57 3.83
C LEU A 39 -10.89 -6.48 4.86
N ASP A 40 -10.62 -5.88 6.03
CA ASP A 40 -11.62 -5.61 7.07
C ASP A 40 -12.75 -4.70 6.54
N ASP A 41 -12.42 -3.73 5.70
CA ASP A 41 -13.39 -2.83 5.03
C ASP A 41 -14.10 -3.47 3.81
N GLN A 42 -13.90 -4.78 3.59
CA GLN A 42 -14.44 -5.53 2.44
C GLN A 42 -14.07 -4.95 1.07
N ARG A 43 -12.93 -4.24 0.98
CA ARG A 43 -12.42 -3.63 -0.25
C ARG A 43 -11.45 -4.57 -0.96
N PHE A 44 -11.98 -5.58 -1.66
CA PHE A 44 -11.16 -6.64 -2.28
C PHE A 44 -10.52 -6.28 -3.62
N LYS A 45 -10.98 -5.20 -4.28
CA LYS A 45 -10.41 -4.75 -5.55
C LYS A 45 -9.28 -3.78 -5.25
N ILE A 46 -8.05 -4.28 -5.28
CA ILE A 46 -6.86 -3.52 -4.89
C ILE A 46 -5.88 -3.49 -6.07
N ILE A 47 -5.41 -2.30 -6.41
CA ILE A 47 -4.35 -2.03 -7.38
C ILE A 47 -3.16 -1.49 -6.59
N VAL A 48 -2.00 -2.10 -6.72
CA VAL A 48 -0.78 -1.61 -6.07
C VAL A 48 0.03 -0.82 -7.08
N ASN A 49 0.31 0.44 -6.78
CA ASN A 49 1.11 1.32 -7.61
C ASN A 49 2.55 1.40 -7.05
N PHE A 50 3.49 0.85 -7.82
CA PHE A 50 4.91 0.81 -7.50
C PHE A 50 5.72 1.94 -8.15
N ARG A 51 5.07 2.93 -8.79
CA ARG A 51 5.74 3.98 -9.55
C ARG A 51 6.81 4.73 -8.75
N ASP A 52 6.50 5.04 -7.49
CA ASP A 52 7.35 5.84 -6.61
C ASP A 52 8.12 4.99 -5.58
N LEU A 53 8.13 3.66 -5.78
CA LEU A 53 8.93 2.75 -4.97
C LEU A 53 10.39 2.81 -5.44
N ALA A 54 11.30 3.11 -4.52
CA ALA A 54 12.73 3.23 -4.80
C ALA A 54 13.44 1.87 -4.78
N TYR A 55 12.94 0.92 -4.00
CA TYR A 55 13.45 -0.44 -3.86
C TYR A 55 12.39 -1.33 -3.23
#